data_AF-A2DCY9-F1
#
_entry.id   AF-A2DCY9-F1
#
_cell.length_a   1.000
_cell.length_b   1.000
_cell.length_c   1.000
_cell.angle_alpha   90.00
_cell.angle_beta   90.00
_cell.angle_gamma   90.00
#
_symmetry.space_group_name_H-M   'P 1'
#
loop_
_entity.id
_entity.type
_entity.pdbx_description
1 polymer ?
#
loop_
_entity_poly.entity_id
_entity_poly.type
_entity_poly.pdbx_seq_one_letter_code
_entity_poly.pdbx_strand_id
1 'polypeptide(L)'
;MILKSILPVYPGEINFLIALATPDLPCFLRRLTVRILRDDEIEEDIESLTGLMEAFIVPLTSNIKINEDVFLIIQETNLVCNAFRYFMYIDCDNDFQWSASRFFEICTSHDFLHKEALYSVTDCDFTDIVDTSHNREFEQQIHFIVIISNLIQQLGYNAAELAIEYDILTLISSFIPDHIQYALNALDVLIEKYVEKDHGKTICDLIGETSIMQDLKDVTEVNDNDDEFDMIINFVNHFNNLANN
;
A
#
# COMPACT_ATOMS: atom_id res chain seq x y z
N MET A 1 6.54 13.58 18.02
CA MET A 1 6.32 14.88 17.35
C MET A 1 4.87 15.38 17.56
N ILE A 2 4.64 16.68 17.87
CA ILE A 2 3.28 17.25 18.13
C ILE A 2 2.31 17.06 16.95
N LEU A 3 2.80 17.11 15.71
CA LEU A 3 1.96 16.94 14.52
C LEU A 3 1.27 15.58 14.45
N LYS A 4 1.96 14.49 14.87
CA LYS A 4 1.41 13.14 14.96
C LYS A 4 0.20 13.06 15.91
N SER A 5 0.07 13.98 16.86
CA SER A 5 -1.07 14.05 17.78
C SER A 5 -2.20 14.97 17.32
N ILE A 6 -1.89 15.99 16.50
CA ILE A 6 -2.87 17.01 16.09
C ILE A 6 -3.52 16.66 14.76
N LEU A 7 -2.73 16.31 13.73
CA LEU A 7 -3.24 16.12 12.37
C LEU A 7 -4.22 14.94 12.23
N PRO A 8 -4.11 13.84 13.00
CA PRO A 8 -5.16 12.82 13.01
C PRO A 8 -6.52 13.31 13.53
N VAL A 9 -6.53 14.31 14.43
CA VAL A 9 -7.78 14.86 15.00
C VAL A 9 -8.33 16.00 14.15
N TYR A 10 -7.43 16.81 13.58
CA TYR A 10 -7.75 17.99 12.78
C TYR A 10 -6.96 18.00 11.47
N PRO A 11 -7.31 17.13 10.49
CA PRO A 11 -6.48 16.94 9.30
C PRO A 11 -6.37 18.19 8.43
N GLY A 12 -7.37 19.08 8.46
CA GLY A 12 -7.34 20.36 7.73
C GLY A 12 -6.25 21.34 8.19
N GLU A 13 -5.73 21.17 9.41
CA GLU A 13 -4.65 22.02 9.95
C GLU A 13 -3.33 21.85 9.17
N ILE A 14 -3.18 20.78 8.38
CA ILE A 14 -2.03 20.63 7.48
C ILE A 14 -1.87 21.83 6.54
N ASN A 15 -2.98 22.41 6.07
CA ASN A 15 -2.98 23.57 5.19
C ASN A 15 -2.58 24.84 5.94
N PHE A 16 -2.86 24.92 7.25
CA PHE A 16 -2.42 26.02 8.08
C PHE A 16 -0.89 26.03 8.24
N LEU A 17 -0.26 24.85 8.31
CA LEU A 17 1.20 24.72 8.36
C LEU A 17 1.89 25.26 7.09
N ILE A 18 1.18 25.29 5.95
CA ILE A 18 1.61 25.98 4.73
C ILE A 18 1.42 27.50 4.87
N ALA A 19 0.25 27.93 5.35
CA ALA A 19 -0.09 29.35 5.48
C ALA A 19 0.78 30.12 6.51
N LEU A 20 1.42 29.42 7.45
CA LEU A 20 2.37 29.97 8.43
C LEU A 20 3.73 30.38 7.82
N ALA A 21 3.72 31.08 6.69
CA ALA A 21 4.90 31.64 6.07
C ALA A 21 5.31 32.96 6.78
N THR A 22 6.58 33.06 7.14
CA THR A 22 7.20 34.33 7.54
C THR A 22 7.77 34.96 6.27
N PRO A 23 7.76 36.30 6.10
CA PRO A 23 8.39 36.94 4.95
C PRO A 23 9.81 36.41 4.74
N ASP A 24 10.14 36.07 3.49
CA ASP A 24 11.44 35.54 3.05
C ASP A 24 11.84 34.17 3.63
N LEU A 25 10.94 33.45 4.31
CA LEU A 25 11.17 32.08 4.80
C LEU A 25 10.20 31.08 4.16
N PRO A 26 10.65 29.84 3.86
CA PRO A 26 9.75 28.75 3.47
C PRO A 26 8.65 28.52 4.53
N CYS A 27 7.51 27.94 4.17
CA CYS A 27 6.44 27.64 5.13
C CYS A 27 6.90 26.72 6.28
N PHE A 28 6.16 26.71 7.40
CA PHE A 28 6.56 25.94 8.58
C PHE A 28 6.79 24.46 8.27
N LEU A 29 5.89 23.86 7.50
CA LEU A 29 6.01 22.45 7.12
C LEU A 29 7.32 22.18 6.35
N ARG A 30 7.63 23.00 5.33
CA ARG A 30 8.86 22.84 4.55
C ARG A 30 10.12 22.99 5.41
N ARG A 31 10.14 23.96 6.34
CA ARG A 31 11.26 24.15 7.28
C ARG A 31 11.41 22.96 8.23
N LEU A 32 10.31 22.39 8.70
CA LEU A 32 10.31 21.22 9.58
C LEU A 32 10.88 20.00 8.84
N THR A 33 10.38 19.71 7.64
CA THR A 33 10.83 18.54 6.88
C THR A 33 12.32 18.64 6.53
N VAL A 34 12.78 19.81 6.07
CA VAL A 34 14.22 20.04 5.82
C VAL A 34 15.07 19.90 7.08
N ARG A 35 14.54 20.26 8.25
CA ARG A 35 15.27 20.12 9.52
C ARG A 35 15.45 18.66 9.93
N ILE A 36 14.43 17.84 9.70
CA ILE A 36 14.45 16.40 9.97
C ILE A 36 15.43 15.68 9.02
N LEU A 37 15.59 16.17 7.79
CA LEU A 37 16.39 15.53 6.73
C LEU A 37 17.82 16.07 6.56
N ARG A 38 18.39 16.79 7.54
CA ARG A 38 19.72 17.43 7.33
C ARG A 38 20.86 16.42 7.17
N ASP A 39 21.54 16.54 6.02
CA ASP A 39 22.90 16.17 5.57
C ASP A 39 23.61 14.96 6.20
N ASP A 40 23.82 13.97 5.33
CA ASP A 40 24.84 12.91 5.27
C ASP A 40 24.74 11.65 6.14
N GLU A 41 23.84 11.59 7.14
CA GLU A 41 23.63 10.36 7.93
C GLU A 41 22.14 9.99 7.98
N ILE A 42 21.66 9.34 6.90
CA ILE A 42 20.27 8.84 6.73
C ILE A 42 19.84 7.87 7.86
N GLU A 43 20.79 7.43 8.69
CA GLU A 43 20.56 6.49 9.79
C GLU A 43 20.14 7.16 11.13
N GLU A 44 20.29 8.48 11.34
CA GLU A 44 20.18 9.03 12.72
C GLU A 44 18.82 9.59 13.19
N ASP A 45 17.81 9.82 12.33
CA ASP A 45 16.49 10.34 12.81
C ASP A 45 15.26 9.63 12.21
N ILE A 46 15.30 8.29 12.22
CA ILE A 46 14.18 7.41 11.82
C ILE A 46 12.90 7.76 12.60
N GLU A 47 13.00 8.06 13.90
CA GLU A 47 11.85 8.41 14.73
C GLU A 47 11.14 9.68 14.24
N SER A 48 11.88 10.76 13.95
CA SER A 48 11.24 11.99 13.48
C SER A 48 10.69 11.85 12.06
N LEU A 49 11.36 11.07 11.19
CA LEU A 49 10.89 10.81 9.83
C LEU A 49 9.62 9.98 9.80
N THR A 50 9.60 8.86 10.52
CA THR A 50 8.40 8.01 10.63
C THR A 50 7.28 8.74 11.37
N GLY A 51 7.60 9.54 12.38
CA GLY A 51 6.64 10.42 13.02
C GLY A 51 6.01 11.43 12.04
N LEU A 52 6.80 11.93 11.07
CA LEU A 52 6.31 12.82 10.02
C LEU A 52 5.43 12.08 9.01
N MET A 53 5.83 10.89 8.59
CA MET A 53 5.02 10.00 7.76
C MET A 53 3.66 9.72 8.40
N GLU A 54 3.64 9.37 9.69
CA GLU A 54 2.40 9.13 10.45
C GLU A 54 1.51 10.36 10.53
N ALA A 55 2.11 11.56 10.69
CA ALA A 55 1.35 12.79 10.73
C ALA A 55 0.65 13.09 9.39
N PHE A 56 1.17 12.59 8.27
CA PHE A 56 0.56 12.75 6.95
C PHE A 56 -0.53 11.73 6.62
N ILE A 57 -0.56 10.57 7.29
CA ILE A 57 -1.50 9.48 7.00
C ILE A 57 -2.94 9.99 6.92
N VAL A 58 -3.46 10.56 8.02
CA VAL A 58 -4.88 10.95 8.10
C VAL A 58 -5.20 12.10 7.15
N PRO A 59 -4.40 13.19 7.05
CA PRO A 59 -4.63 14.21 6.04
C PRO A 59 -4.74 13.66 4.63
N LEU A 60 -3.83 12.76 4.22
CA LEU A 60 -3.77 12.22 2.86
C LEU A 60 -4.92 11.26 2.52
N THR A 61 -5.51 10.59 3.52
CA THR A 61 -6.67 9.69 3.31
C THR A 61 -8.01 10.37 3.59
N SER A 62 -8.01 11.59 4.11
CA SER A 62 -9.23 12.32 4.45
C SER A 62 -9.84 12.97 3.20
N ASN A 63 -11.17 13.05 3.15
CA ASN A 63 -11.89 13.79 2.12
C ASN A 63 -11.82 15.32 2.36
N ILE A 64 -10.60 15.86 2.42
CA ILE A 64 -10.31 17.28 2.58
C ILE A 64 -9.53 17.79 1.37
N LYS A 65 -9.68 19.08 1.06
CA LYS A 65 -8.82 19.71 0.07
C LYS A 65 -7.45 19.99 0.67
N ILE A 66 -6.42 19.27 0.21
CA ILE A 66 -5.03 19.48 0.60
C ILE A 66 -4.40 20.53 -0.32
N ASN A 67 -3.59 21.43 0.25
CA ASN A 67 -2.80 22.39 -0.51
C ASN A 67 -1.70 21.65 -1.30
N GLU A 68 -1.55 21.96 -2.58
CA GLU A 68 -0.56 21.35 -3.48
C GLU A 68 0.88 21.44 -2.94
N ASP A 69 1.20 22.49 -2.18
CA ASP A 69 2.50 22.65 -1.52
C ASP A 69 2.85 21.50 -0.57
N VAL A 70 1.85 20.82 0.01
CA VAL A 70 2.08 19.64 0.85
C VAL A 70 2.70 18.52 0.02
N PHE A 71 2.16 18.25 -1.16
CA PHE A 71 2.68 17.22 -2.05
C PHE A 71 4.05 17.59 -2.61
N LEU A 72 4.25 18.87 -2.95
CA LEU A 72 5.57 19.36 -3.37
C LEU A 72 6.61 19.17 -2.27
N ILE A 73 6.27 19.43 -1.01
CA ILE A 73 7.19 19.18 0.12
C ILE A 73 7.49 17.69 0.23
N ILE A 74 6.49 16.80 0.13
CA ILE A 74 6.68 15.34 0.16
C ILE A 74 7.69 14.89 -0.93
N GLN A 75 7.55 15.43 -2.14
CA GLN A 75 8.43 15.14 -3.28
C GLN A 75 9.84 15.72 -3.12
N GLU A 76 9.96 17.03 -2.83
CA GLU A 76 11.26 17.71 -2.66
C GLU A 76 12.16 17.06 -1.60
N THR A 77 11.55 16.31 -0.68
CA THR A 77 12.20 15.72 0.48
C THR A 77 12.30 14.20 0.43
N ASN A 78 11.94 13.59 -0.71
CA ASN A 78 12.01 12.15 -0.95
C ASN A 78 11.33 11.30 0.13
N LEU A 79 10.25 11.80 0.76
CA LEU A 79 9.56 11.09 1.85
C LEU A 79 9.02 9.74 1.40
N VAL A 80 8.53 9.63 0.16
CA VAL A 80 7.99 8.38 -0.41
C VAL A 80 9.11 7.35 -0.58
N CYS A 81 10.25 7.76 -1.14
CA CYS A 81 11.43 6.90 -1.29
C CYS A 81 11.98 6.45 0.07
N ASN A 82 12.07 7.36 1.04
CA ASN A 82 12.51 7.00 2.40
C ASN A 82 11.54 6.04 3.08
N ALA A 83 10.23 6.21 2.90
CA ALA A 83 9.24 5.28 3.42
C ALA A 83 9.42 3.89 2.83
N PHE A 84 9.62 3.79 1.51
CA PHE A 84 9.92 2.52 0.86
C PHE A 84 11.20 1.86 1.41
N ARG A 85 12.27 2.64 1.58
CA ARG A 85 13.52 2.13 2.16
C ARG A 85 13.36 1.61 3.58
N TYR A 86 12.63 2.32 4.43
CA TYR A 86 12.39 1.93 5.82
C TYR A 86 11.49 0.71 5.93
N PHE A 87 10.51 0.62 5.04
CA PHE A 87 9.63 -0.52 4.90
C PHE A 87 10.36 -1.79 4.43
N MET A 88 11.26 -1.69 3.45
CA MET A 88 11.90 -2.86 2.84
C MET A 88 13.26 -3.25 3.44
N TYR A 89 14.13 -2.28 3.71
CA TYR A 89 15.58 -2.55 3.80
C TYR A 89 16.24 -2.11 5.11
N ILE A 90 15.60 -1.24 5.90
CA ILE A 90 16.18 -0.80 7.16
C ILE A 90 15.66 -1.66 8.30
N ASP A 91 16.61 -2.30 8.99
CA ASP A 91 16.36 -3.00 10.24
C ASP A 91 16.12 -1.96 11.34
N CYS A 92 14.85 -1.73 11.68
CA CYS A 92 14.42 -0.79 12.70
C CYS A 92 13.20 -1.36 13.44
N ASP A 93 12.84 -0.75 14.58
CA ASP A 93 11.71 -1.20 15.39
C ASP A 93 10.44 -1.37 14.54
N ASN A 94 9.67 -2.43 14.81
CA ASN A 94 8.46 -2.79 14.05
C ASN A 94 7.48 -1.61 13.90
N ASP A 95 7.37 -0.74 14.90
CA ASP A 95 6.51 0.45 14.88
C ASP A 95 6.92 1.48 13.80
N PHE A 96 8.23 1.59 13.53
CA PHE A 96 8.77 2.46 12.49
C PHE A 96 8.54 1.87 11.10
N GLN A 97 8.75 0.57 10.94
CA GLN A 97 8.44 -0.15 9.70
C GLN A 97 6.94 -0.08 9.38
N TRP A 98 6.09 -0.23 10.40
CA TRP A 98 4.63 -0.07 10.30
C TRP A 98 4.21 1.32 9.81
N SER A 99 4.81 2.34 10.40
CA SER A 99 4.56 3.74 10.03
C SER A 99 4.93 4.00 8.57
N ALA A 100 6.09 3.48 8.15
CA ALA A 100 6.59 3.59 6.80
C ALA A 100 5.73 2.82 5.79
N SER A 101 5.34 1.58 6.09
CA SER A 101 4.50 0.74 5.22
C SER A 101 3.15 1.40 4.99
N ARG A 102 2.51 1.90 6.05
CA ARG A 102 1.20 2.53 5.96
C ARG A 102 1.23 3.85 5.18
N PHE A 103 2.28 4.66 5.37
CA PHE A 103 2.46 5.86 4.56
C PHE A 103 2.74 5.53 3.09
N PHE A 104 3.55 4.50 2.83
CA PHE A 104 3.85 4.07 1.46
C PHE A 104 2.62 3.49 0.74
N GLU A 105 1.77 2.71 1.42
CA GLU A 105 0.48 2.24 0.91
C GLU A 105 -0.43 3.41 0.45
N ILE A 106 -0.49 4.47 1.24
CA ILE A 106 -1.25 5.67 0.88
C ILE A 106 -0.65 6.31 -0.36
N CYS A 107 0.68 6.37 -0.46
CA CYS A 107 1.35 6.93 -1.62
C CYS A 107 1.07 6.12 -2.89
N THR A 108 1.05 4.78 -2.83
CA THR A 108 0.73 3.94 -4.00
C THR A 108 -0.72 4.07 -4.44
N SER A 109 -1.63 4.42 -3.52
CA SER A 109 -3.07 4.60 -3.78
C SER A 109 -3.46 6.03 -4.18
N HIS A 110 -2.56 7.01 -4.04
CA HIS A 110 -2.92 8.44 -4.16
C HIS A 110 -2.60 9.01 -5.55
N ASP A 111 -3.57 9.68 -6.18
CA ASP A 111 -3.48 10.24 -7.54
C ASP A 111 -2.26 11.12 -7.80
N PHE A 112 -1.78 11.85 -6.80
CA PHE A 112 -0.58 12.70 -6.95
C PHE A 112 0.74 11.99 -6.65
N LEU A 113 0.74 11.03 -5.71
CA LEU A 113 1.97 10.45 -5.15
C LEU A 113 2.32 9.08 -5.76
N HIS A 114 1.38 8.41 -6.44
CA HIS A 114 1.59 7.07 -6.99
C HIS A 114 2.79 7.00 -7.94
N LYS A 115 3.03 8.04 -8.76
CA LYS A 115 4.19 8.07 -9.66
C LYS A 115 5.51 8.04 -8.89
N GLU A 116 5.59 8.77 -7.77
CA GLU A 116 6.78 8.79 -6.92
C GLU A 116 6.98 7.45 -6.22
N ALA A 117 5.88 6.83 -5.78
CA ALA A 117 5.91 5.49 -5.19
C ALA A 117 6.40 4.45 -6.21
N LEU A 118 5.92 4.53 -7.45
CA LEU A 118 6.35 3.68 -8.55
C LEU A 118 7.84 3.87 -8.85
N TYR A 119 8.33 5.11 -8.94
CA TYR A 119 9.76 5.39 -9.13
C TYR A 119 10.63 4.82 -8.00
N SER A 120 10.16 4.92 -6.76
CA SER A 120 10.85 4.36 -5.59
C SER A 120 10.99 2.84 -5.67
N VAL A 121 10.03 2.17 -6.31
CA VAL A 121 10.07 0.72 -6.56
C VAL A 121 10.88 0.38 -7.80
N THR A 122 10.90 1.20 -8.86
CA THR A 122 11.63 0.88 -10.09
C THR A 122 13.15 0.77 -9.93
N ASP A 123 13.70 1.33 -8.86
CA ASP A 123 15.11 1.17 -8.48
C ASP A 123 15.38 -0.13 -7.70
N CYS A 124 14.33 -0.91 -7.39
CA CYS A 124 14.35 -2.15 -6.63
C CYS A 124 13.62 -3.27 -7.39
N ASP A 125 13.89 -4.53 -7.07
CA ASP A 125 13.21 -5.64 -7.72
C ASP A 125 11.80 -5.78 -7.12
N PHE A 126 10.75 -5.68 -7.93
CA PHE A 126 9.36 -5.89 -7.48
C PHE A 126 9.21 -7.25 -6.79
N THR A 127 10.00 -8.24 -7.19
CA THR A 127 10.02 -9.58 -6.60
C THR A 127 10.48 -9.57 -5.14
N ASP A 128 11.42 -8.69 -4.76
CA ASP A 128 11.85 -8.54 -3.36
C ASP A 128 10.69 -8.16 -2.44
N ILE A 129 9.73 -7.35 -2.94
CA ILE A 129 8.55 -6.92 -2.17
C ILE A 129 7.65 -8.12 -1.88
N VAL A 130 7.42 -8.96 -2.89
CA VAL A 130 6.60 -10.17 -2.76
C VAL A 130 7.28 -11.17 -1.82
N ASP A 131 8.57 -11.45 -2.00
CA ASP A 131 9.34 -12.35 -1.13
C ASP A 131 9.38 -11.88 0.33
N THR A 132 9.59 -10.57 0.52
CA THR A 132 9.65 -10.00 1.87
C THR A 132 8.31 -10.15 2.59
N SER A 133 7.18 -10.01 1.88
CA SER A 133 5.85 -10.06 2.49
C SER A 133 5.56 -11.39 3.22
N HIS A 134 6.06 -12.51 2.70
CA HIS A 134 5.88 -13.84 3.31
C HIS A 134 6.49 -13.98 4.70
N ASN A 135 7.51 -13.18 5.02
CA ASN A 135 8.28 -13.28 6.25
C ASN A 135 7.90 -12.23 7.32
N ARG A 136 6.79 -11.52 7.12
CA ARG A 136 6.35 -10.44 8.02
C ARG A 136 5.22 -10.87 8.95
N GLU A 137 5.05 -10.11 10.03
CA GLU A 137 3.89 -10.25 10.92
C GLU A 137 2.60 -10.00 10.15
N PHE A 138 1.53 -10.71 10.49
CA PHE A 138 0.29 -10.73 9.71
C PHE A 138 -0.31 -9.33 9.52
N GLU A 139 -0.24 -8.49 10.55
CA GLU A 139 -0.69 -7.11 10.48
C GLU A 139 0.10 -6.32 9.41
N GLN A 140 1.40 -6.56 9.26
CA GLN A 140 2.22 -5.91 8.25
C GLN A 140 1.92 -6.47 6.85
N GLN A 141 1.61 -7.77 6.75
CA GLN A 141 1.23 -8.39 5.49
C GLN A 141 0.01 -7.72 4.86
N ILE A 142 -0.93 -7.19 5.66
CA ILE A 142 -2.07 -6.40 5.17
C ILE A 142 -1.59 -5.21 4.34
N HIS A 143 -0.57 -4.48 4.80
CA HIS A 143 -0.01 -3.36 4.05
C HIS A 143 0.70 -3.84 2.77
N PHE A 144 1.44 -4.95 2.85
CA PHE A 144 2.10 -5.54 1.68
C PHE A 144 1.11 -5.93 0.58
N ILE A 145 0.02 -6.62 0.91
CA ILE A 145 -0.92 -7.09 -0.11
C ILE A 145 -1.60 -5.93 -0.85
N VAL A 146 -1.88 -4.82 -0.15
CA VAL A 146 -2.42 -3.60 -0.78
C VAL A 146 -1.35 -2.94 -1.67
N ILE A 147 -0.13 -2.78 -1.17
CA ILE A 147 0.99 -2.21 -1.94
C ILE A 147 1.25 -3.03 -3.21
N ILE A 148 1.36 -4.35 -3.10
CA ILE A 148 1.60 -5.27 -4.22
C ILE A 148 0.47 -5.14 -5.25
N SER A 149 -0.80 -5.14 -4.79
CA SER A 149 -1.96 -4.99 -5.67
C SER A 149 -1.92 -3.66 -6.45
N ASN A 150 -1.63 -2.55 -5.77
CA ASN A 150 -1.51 -1.23 -6.40
C ASN A 150 -0.37 -1.18 -7.43
N LEU A 151 0.78 -1.80 -7.11
CA LEU A 151 1.91 -1.88 -8.02
C LEU A 151 1.59 -2.73 -9.24
N ILE A 152 0.89 -3.86 -9.09
CA ILE A 152 0.42 -4.69 -10.22
C ILE A 152 -0.55 -3.90 -11.11
N GLN A 153 -1.49 -3.15 -10.52
CA GLN A 153 -2.39 -2.30 -11.29
C GLN A 153 -1.65 -1.30 -12.19
N GLN A 154 -0.51 -0.78 -11.72
CA GLN A 154 0.28 0.24 -12.41
C GLN A 154 1.32 -0.34 -13.38
N LEU A 155 2.00 -1.42 -13.00
CA LEU A 155 3.04 -2.09 -13.78
C LEU A 155 2.47 -3.10 -14.80
N GLY A 156 1.23 -3.54 -14.58
CA GLY A 156 0.48 -4.42 -15.47
C GLY A 156 0.90 -5.89 -15.39
N TYR A 157 0.61 -6.61 -16.47
CA TYR A 157 0.75 -8.08 -16.55
C TYR A 157 2.10 -8.63 -16.10
N ASN A 158 3.22 -8.01 -16.47
CA ASN A 158 4.54 -8.54 -16.10
C ASN A 158 4.74 -8.55 -14.58
N ALA A 159 4.22 -7.56 -13.85
CA ALA A 159 4.25 -7.57 -12.40
C ALA A 159 3.28 -8.59 -11.81
N ALA A 160 2.10 -8.79 -12.42
CA ALA A 160 1.18 -9.86 -12.01
C ALA A 160 1.84 -11.24 -12.15
N GLU A 161 2.51 -11.50 -13.28
CA GLU A 161 3.21 -12.76 -13.55
C GLU A 161 4.35 -12.99 -12.56
N LEU A 162 5.18 -11.97 -12.30
CA LEU A 162 6.21 -12.05 -11.27
C LEU A 162 5.62 -12.30 -9.87
N ALA A 163 4.50 -11.67 -9.51
CA ALA A 163 3.88 -11.92 -8.21
C ALA A 163 3.43 -13.39 -8.07
N ILE A 164 2.87 -13.97 -9.14
CA ILE A 164 2.51 -15.40 -9.18
C ILE A 164 3.74 -16.29 -9.05
N GLU A 165 4.83 -16.00 -9.77
CA GLU A 165 6.08 -16.76 -9.68
C GLU A 165 6.67 -16.75 -8.27
N TYR A 166 6.42 -15.68 -7.51
CA TYR A 166 6.87 -15.47 -6.13
C TYR A 166 5.76 -15.78 -5.10
N ASP A 167 4.80 -16.64 -5.48
CA ASP A 167 3.82 -17.28 -4.60
C ASP A 167 2.86 -16.30 -3.88
N ILE A 168 2.48 -15.21 -4.55
CA ILE A 168 1.48 -14.27 -4.00
C ILE A 168 0.14 -14.94 -3.66
N LEU A 169 -0.21 -16.04 -4.34
CA LEU A 169 -1.47 -16.75 -4.10
C LEU A 169 -1.53 -17.38 -2.70
N THR A 170 -0.41 -17.89 -2.18
CA THR A 170 -0.33 -18.40 -0.81
C THR A 170 -0.57 -17.29 0.20
N LEU A 171 0.01 -16.11 -0.03
CA LEU A 171 -0.23 -14.92 0.80
C LEU A 171 -1.71 -14.52 0.75
N ILE A 172 -2.30 -14.43 -0.45
CA ILE A 172 -3.72 -14.09 -0.63
C ILE A 172 -4.63 -15.08 0.11
N SER A 173 -4.37 -16.39 0.00
CA SER A 173 -5.14 -17.44 0.68
C SER A 173 -5.17 -17.23 2.20
N SER A 174 -4.07 -16.78 2.79
CA SER A 174 -3.99 -16.53 4.24
C SER A 174 -4.94 -15.44 4.75
N PHE A 175 -5.40 -14.53 3.88
CA PHE A 175 -6.33 -13.46 4.24
C PHE A 175 -7.80 -13.88 4.17
N ILE A 176 -8.14 -15.00 3.53
CA ILE A 176 -9.53 -15.40 3.31
C ILE A 176 -10.33 -15.58 4.62
N PRO A 177 -9.80 -16.22 5.68
CA PRO A 177 -10.58 -16.49 6.89
C PRO A 177 -11.01 -15.23 7.65
N ASP A 178 -10.13 -14.24 7.76
CA ASP A 178 -10.29 -13.11 8.69
C ASP A 178 -10.34 -11.74 8.00
N HIS A 179 -9.93 -11.66 6.72
CA HIS A 179 -9.62 -10.41 6.02
C HIS A 179 -9.99 -10.47 4.53
N ILE A 180 -11.14 -11.09 4.23
CA ILE A 180 -11.53 -11.53 2.89
C ILE A 180 -11.52 -10.42 1.83
N GLN A 181 -11.86 -9.19 2.19
CA GLN A 181 -11.85 -8.06 1.26
C GLN A 181 -10.46 -7.84 0.64
N TYR A 182 -9.39 -8.00 1.41
CA TYR A 182 -8.02 -7.86 0.90
C TYR A 182 -7.68 -8.99 -0.07
N ALA A 183 -8.10 -10.23 0.25
CA ALA A 183 -7.90 -11.37 -0.64
C ALA A 183 -8.63 -11.17 -1.97
N LEU A 184 -9.92 -10.82 -1.93
CA LEU A 184 -10.73 -10.62 -3.14
C LEU A 184 -10.19 -9.48 -4.00
N ASN A 185 -9.83 -8.34 -3.41
CA ASN A 185 -9.26 -7.21 -4.13
C ASN A 185 -7.96 -7.60 -4.86
N ALA A 186 -7.07 -8.35 -4.20
CA ALA A 186 -5.83 -8.80 -4.81
C ALA A 186 -6.06 -9.80 -5.94
N LEU A 187 -7.01 -10.74 -5.77
CA LEU A 187 -7.40 -11.68 -6.81
C LEU A 187 -8.00 -10.98 -8.04
N ASP A 188 -8.89 -10.01 -7.83
CA ASP A 188 -9.48 -9.24 -8.92
C ASP A 188 -8.42 -8.50 -9.73
N VAL A 189 -7.41 -7.92 -9.07
CA VAL A 189 -6.28 -7.26 -9.74
C VAL A 189 -5.48 -8.26 -10.59
N LEU A 190 -5.16 -9.43 -10.05
CA LEU A 190 -4.43 -10.47 -10.80
C LEU A 190 -5.24 -10.93 -12.01
N ILE A 191 -6.52 -11.25 -11.80
CA ILE A 191 -7.43 -11.72 -12.85
C ILE A 191 -7.55 -10.67 -13.96
N GLU A 192 -7.77 -9.40 -13.60
CA GLU A 192 -7.87 -8.30 -14.55
C GLU A 192 -6.61 -8.24 -15.44
N LYS A 193 -5.42 -8.26 -14.85
CA LYS A 193 -4.16 -8.12 -15.62
C LYS A 193 -3.88 -9.32 -16.53
N TYR A 194 -4.27 -10.51 -16.14
CA TYR A 194 -4.20 -11.69 -17.01
C TYR A 194 -5.24 -11.65 -18.13
N VAL A 195 -6.47 -11.21 -17.85
CA VAL A 195 -7.53 -11.06 -18.86
C VAL A 195 -7.16 -10.00 -19.90
N GLU A 196 -6.59 -8.87 -19.49
CA GLU A 196 -6.09 -7.81 -20.40
C GLU A 196 -5.06 -8.32 -21.43
N LYS A 197 -4.42 -9.48 -21.16
CA LYS A 197 -3.42 -10.12 -22.04
C LYS A 197 -3.90 -11.43 -22.66
N ASP A 198 -5.20 -11.70 -22.66
CA ASP A 198 -5.78 -12.94 -23.18
C ASP A 198 -5.28 -14.21 -22.44
N HIS A 199 -4.80 -14.05 -21.19
CA HIS A 199 -4.30 -15.12 -20.32
C HIS A 199 -5.27 -15.43 -19.16
N GLY A 200 -6.55 -15.03 -19.28
CA GLY A 200 -7.56 -15.24 -18.23
C GLY A 200 -7.74 -16.71 -17.83
N LYS A 201 -7.63 -17.65 -18.78
CA LYS A 201 -7.68 -19.08 -18.45
C LYS A 201 -6.49 -19.53 -17.60
N THR A 202 -5.29 -19.05 -17.91
CA THR A 202 -4.06 -19.40 -17.19
C THR A 202 -4.16 -19.03 -15.72
N ILE A 203 -4.62 -17.82 -15.39
CA ILE A 203 -4.79 -17.41 -13.99
C ILE A 203 -5.88 -18.21 -13.28
N CYS A 204 -6.97 -18.57 -13.98
CA CYS A 204 -8.01 -19.43 -13.41
C CYS A 204 -7.47 -20.84 -13.09
N ASP A 205 -6.68 -21.41 -13.99
CA ASP A 205 -6.05 -22.72 -13.77
C ASP A 205 -5.11 -22.66 -12.56
N LEU A 206 -4.27 -21.62 -12.46
CA LEU A 206 -3.36 -21.40 -11.33
C LEU A 206 -4.09 -21.24 -9.99
N ILE A 207 -5.14 -20.41 -9.94
CA ILE A 207 -5.98 -20.26 -8.73
C ILE A 207 -6.66 -21.59 -8.39
N GLY A 208 -7.12 -22.34 -9.40
CA GLY A 208 -7.76 -23.64 -9.24
C GLY A 208 -6.83 -24.73 -8.67
N GLU A 209 -5.51 -24.56 -8.76
CA GLU A 209 -4.51 -25.44 -8.14
C GLU A 209 -4.26 -25.13 -6.65
N THR A 210 -4.84 -24.05 -6.12
CA THR A 210 -4.72 -23.64 -4.71
C THR A 210 -5.94 -24.00 -3.86
N SER A 211 -5.89 -23.76 -2.55
CA SER A 211 -7.04 -23.91 -1.64
C SER A 211 -8.04 -22.75 -1.72
N ILE A 212 -7.72 -21.65 -2.41
CA ILE A 212 -8.51 -20.39 -2.39
C ILE A 212 -10.00 -20.63 -2.65
N MET A 213 -10.35 -21.40 -3.69
CA MET A 213 -11.75 -21.66 -4.03
C MET A 213 -12.47 -22.55 -3.02
N GLN A 214 -11.74 -23.37 -2.26
CA GLN A 214 -12.28 -24.13 -1.15
C GLN A 214 -12.44 -23.22 0.09
N ASP A 215 -11.42 -22.43 0.41
CA ASP A 215 -11.42 -21.50 1.55
C ASP A 215 -12.57 -20.49 1.43
N LEU A 216 -12.82 -19.95 0.23
CA LEU A 216 -13.96 -19.06 -0.03
C LEU A 216 -15.31 -19.74 0.22
N LYS A 217 -15.46 -21.03 -0.14
CA LYS A 217 -16.69 -21.79 0.12
C LYS A 217 -16.87 -22.04 1.61
N ASP A 218 -15.81 -22.45 2.29
CA ASP A 218 -15.84 -22.74 3.71
C ASP A 218 -16.25 -21.49 4.51
N VAL A 219 -15.72 -20.31 4.15
CA VAL A 219 -16.16 -19.04 4.73
C VAL A 219 -17.64 -18.79 4.48
N THR A 220 -18.15 -18.96 3.24
CA THR A 220 -19.60 -18.74 2.96
C THR A 220 -20.54 -19.66 3.75
N GLU A 221 -20.11 -20.86 4.14
CA GLU A 221 -20.95 -21.79 4.91
C GLU A 221 -21.12 -21.39 6.38
N VAL A 222 -20.20 -20.57 6.90
CA VAL A 222 -20.19 -20.12 8.31
C VAL A 222 -20.35 -18.60 8.46
N ASN A 223 -20.47 -17.86 7.36
CA ASN A 223 -20.55 -16.40 7.39
C ASN A 223 -21.98 -15.92 7.70
N ASP A 224 -22.12 -15.20 8.80
CA ASP A 224 -23.36 -14.53 9.22
C ASP A 224 -23.43 -13.05 8.73
N ASN A 225 -22.44 -12.58 7.97
CA ASN A 225 -22.36 -11.24 7.39
C ASN A 225 -22.83 -11.23 5.92
N ASP A 226 -24.00 -10.64 5.67
CA ASP A 226 -24.63 -10.56 4.35
C ASP A 226 -23.75 -9.83 3.31
N ASP A 227 -23.03 -8.76 3.71
CA ASP A 227 -22.23 -7.96 2.78
C ASP A 227 -21.00 -8.74 2.28
N GLU A 228 -20.32 -9.44 3.18
CA GLU A 228 -19.18 -10.31 2.82
C GLU A 228 -19.65 -11.51 1.99
N PHE A 229 -20.77 -12.12 2.37
CA PHE A 229 -21.36 -13.21 1.60
C PHE A 229 -21.62 -12.80 0.14
N ASP A 230 -22.24 -11.64 -0.09
CA ASP A 230 -22.50 -11.12 -1.43
C ASP A 230 -21.22 -10.88 -2.22
N MET A 231 -20.16 -10.35 -1.59
CA MET A 231 -18.85 -10.16 -2.24
C MET A 231 -18.25 -11.48 -2.72
N ILE A 232 -18.27 -12.52 -1.86
CA ILE A 232 -17.72 -13.83 -2.20
C ILE A 232 -18.51 -14.47 -3.35
N ILE A 233 -19.84 -14.45 -3.27
CA ILE A 233 -20.69 -15.04 -4.32
C ILE A 233 -20.49 -14.32 -5.66
N ASN A 234 -20.38 -12.99 -5.65
CA ASN A 234 -20.10 -12.23 -6.86
C ASN A 234 -18.74 -12.61 -7.47
N PHE A 235 -17.69 -12.69 -6.65
CA PHE A 235 -16.37 -13.13 -7.10
C PHE A 235 -16.40 -14.56 -7.67
N VAL A 236 -16.96 -15.52 -6.94
CA VAL A 236 -17.03 -16.93 -7.37
C VAL A 236 -17.79 -17.09 -8.68
N ASN A 237 -18.89 -16.35 -8.87
CA ASN A 237 -19.64 -16.36 -10.12
C ASN A 237 -18.82 -15.77 -11.27
N HIS A 238 -18.11 -14.66 -11.05
CA HIS A 238 -17.22 -14.07 -12.05
C HIS A 238 -16.11 -15.05 -12.44
N PHE A 239 -15.43 -15.64 -11.46
CA PHE A 239 -14.39 -16.64 -11.65
C PHE A 239 -14.88 -17.85 -12.46
N ASN A 240 -16.03 -18.43 -12.09
CA ASN A 240 -16.59 -19.58 -12.80
C ASN A 240 -16.98 -19.24 -14.24
N ASN A 241 -17.46 -18.03 -14.52
CA ASN A 241 -17.75 -17.60 -15.88
C ASN A 241 -16.48 -17.48 -16.72
N LEU A 242 -15.37 -17.00 -16.14
CA LEU A 242 -14.07 -16.94 -16.81
C LEU A 242 -13.49 -18.34 -17.05
N ALA A 243 -13.52 -19.21 -16.05
CA ALA A 243 -12.94 -20.57 -16.14
C ALA A 243 -13.66 -21.48 -17.15
N ASN A 244 -14.94 -21.23 -17.43
CA ASN A 244 -15.76 -22.04 -18.35
C ASN A 244 -15.81 -21.50 -19.79
N ASN A 245 -15.19 -20.35 -20.07
CA ASN A 245 -15.09 -19.73 -21.40
C ASN A 245 -13.70 -19.94 -22.02
#